data_AF-A0A935JJQ6-F1
#
_entry.id   AF-A0A935JJQ6-F1
#
_cell.length_a   1.000
_cell.length_b   1.000
_cell.length_c   1.000
_cell.angle_alpha   90.00
_cell.angle_beta   90.00
_cell.angle_gamma   90.00
#
_symmetry.space_group_name_H-M   'P 1'
#
loop_
_entity.id
_entity.type
_entity.pdbx_description
1 polymer ?
#
loop_
_entity_poly.entity_id
_entity_poly.type
_entity_poly.pdbx_seq_one_letter_code
_entity_poly.pdbx_strand_id
1 'polypeptide(L)'
;MLFIYLQSDSQKEYNRFLEIAFSSLKEAHYQIGLAVKLNFLTKKELDLCESKFIETEKVLAGLIRKLKTSRGKSGNEIELAQQPNSPTV
;
A
#
# COMPACT_ATOMS: atom_id res chain seq x y z
N MET A 1 15.20 5.88 -11.95
CA MET A 1 14.75 7.12 -11.26
C MET A 1 13.93 8.07 -12.15
N LEU A 2 13.77 7.85 -13.46
CA LEU A 2 13.09 8.79 -14.37
C LEU A 2 11.60 8.49 -14.67
N PHE A 3 11.06 7.34 -14.24
CA PHE A 3 9.67 6.95 -14.57
C PHE A 3 8.61 7.40 -13.56
N ILE A 4 8.92 8.33 -12.65
CA ILE A 4 7.99 8.76 -11.60
C ILE A 4 7.27 10.07 -11.96
N TYR A 5 7.79 10.85 -12.91
CA TYR A 5 7.36 12.23 -13.11
C TYR A 5 6.18 12.45 -14.08
N LEU A 6 5.60 11.42 -14.71
CA LEU A 6 4.70 11.61 -15.85
C LEU A 6 3.25 11.13 -15.69
N GLN A 7 2.67 11.11 -14.49
CA GLN A 7 1.21 10.95 -14.38
C GLN A 7 0.62 11.55 -13.10
N SER A 8 0.23 12.83 -13.18
CA SER A 8 -0.45 13.57 -12.11
C SER A 8 -1.87 13.07 -11.90
N ASP A 9 -1.98 11.95 -11.20
CA ASP A 9 -3.20 11.51 -10.54
C ASP A 9 -2.76 11.22 -9.10
N SER A 10 -2.81 12.26 -8.26
CA SER A 10 -2.16 12.33 -6.92
C SER A 10 -2.36 11.06 -6.09
N GLN A 11 -3.56 10.45 -6.19
CA GLN A 11 -3.89 9.23 -5.48
C GLN A 11 -3.22 7.96 -6.05
N LYS A 12 -2.97 7.89 -7.36
CA LYS A 12 -2.24 6.80 -8.01
C LYS A 12 -0.75 6.87 -7.67
N GLU A 13 -0.16 8.06 -7.68
CA GLU A 13 1.24 8.26 -7.30
C GLU A 13 1.45 7.91 -5.82
N TYR A 14 0.55 8.34 -4.94
CA TYR A 14 0.62 7.98 -3.52
C TYR A 14 0.57 6.46 -3.29
N ASN A 15 -0.35 5.75 -3.96
CA ASN A 15 -0.40 4.28 -3.88
C ASN A 15 0.89 3.62 -4.41
N ARG A 16 1.44 4.13 -5.50
CA ARG A 16 2.71 3.64 -6.05
C ARG A 16 3.87 3.85 -5.06
N PHE A 17 3.95 5.01 -4.42
CA PHE A 17 4.97 5.25 -3.39
C PHE A 17 4.85 4.30 -2.21
N LEU A 18 3.62 3.97 -1.79
CA LEU A 18 3.40 2.98 -0.74
C LEU A 18 3.82 1.57 -1.17
N GLU A 19 3.55 1.18 -2.41
CA GLU A 19 4.01 -0.11 -2.96
C GLU A 19 5.54 -0.18 -3.03
N ILE A 20 6.20 0.89 -3.48
CA ILE A 20 7.67 1.00 -3.46
C ILE A 20 8.19 0.86 -2.03
N ALA A 21 7.63 1.61 -1.06
CA ALA A 21 8.05 1.55 0.33
C ALA A 21 7.87 0.14 0.93
N PHE A 22 6.77 -0.55 0.59
CA PHE A 22 6.53 -1.93 1.04
C PHE A 22 7.55 -2.91 0.47
N SER A 23 7.86 -2.82 -0.83
CA SER A 23 8.88 -3.65 -1.47
C SER A 23 10.27 -3.36 -0.88
N SER A 24 10.63 -2.10 -0.66
CA SER A 24 11.90 -1.72 -0.03
C SER A 24 12.01 -2.22 1.41
N LEU A 25 10.91 -2.22 2.18
CA LEU A 25 10.89 -2.80 3.53
C LEU A 25 11.20 -4.30 3.51
N LYS A 26 10.57 -5.04 2.58
CA LYS A 26 10.81 -6.48 2.41
C LYS A 26 12.24 -6.79 2.01
N GLU A 27 12.80 -6.00 1.10
CA GLU A 27 14.19 -6.12 0.69
C GLU A 27 15.15 -5.85 1.85
N ALA A 28 14.93 -4.76 2.61
CA ALA A 28 15.73 -4.45 3.79
C ALA A 28 15.66 -5.56 4.84
N HIS A 29 14.48 -6.12 5.11
CA HIS A 29 14.31 -7.24 6.04
C HIS A 29 15.09 -8.47 5.59
N TYR A 30 15.05 -8.79 4.30
CA TYR A 30 15.84 -9.88 3.72
C TYR A 30 17.35 -9.62 3.84
N GLN A 31 17.82 -8.41 3.53
CA GLN A 31 19.25 -8.06 3.59
C GLN A 31 19.80 -8.18 5.03
N ILE A 32 19.03 -7.77 6.05
CA ILE A 32 19.43 -7.95 7.45
C ILE A 32 19.44 -9.44 7.83
N GLY A 33 18.43 -10.20 7.40
CA GLY A 33 18.42 -11.65 7.59
C GLY A 33 19.62 -12.35 6.94
N LEU A 34 20.05 -11.87 5.77
CA LEU A 34 21.26 -12.34 5.10
C LEU A 34 22.53 -11.94 5.86
N ALA A 35 22.61 -10.71 6.36
CA ALA A 35 23.73 -10.23 7.16
C ALA A 35 23.94 -11.08 8.43
N VAL A 36 22.87 -11.57 9.06
CA VAL A 36 22.96 -12.54 10.17
C VAL A 36 23.55 -13.87 9.70
N LYS A 37 23.10 -14.41 8.57
CA LYS A 37 23.62 -15.67 8.02
C LYS A 37 25.10 -15.60 7.64
N LEU A 38 25.56 -14.41 7.24
CA LEU A 38 26.96 -14.14 6.90
C LEU A 38 27.81 -13.72 8.11
N ASN A 39 27.26 -13.76 9.33
CA ASN A 39 27.91 -13.35 10.58
C ASN A 39 28.37 -11.88 10.62
N PHE A 40 27.77 -11.00 9.79
CA PHE A 40 27.98 -9.55 9.90
C PHE A 40 27.14 -8.92 11.02
N LEU A 41 26.04 -9.57 11.40
CA LEU A 41 25.17 -9.18 12.50
C LEU A 41 24.86 -10.40 13.37
N THR A 42 24.62 -10.16 14.65
CA THR A 42 24.13 -11.17 15.57
C THR A 42 22.62 -11.32 15.45
N LYS A 43 22.10 -12.50 15.82
CA LYS A 43 20.65 -12.73 15.89
C LYS A 43 19.96 -11.76 16.86
N LYS A 44 20.63 -11.38 17.95
CA LYS A 44 20.14 -10.39 18.92
C LYS A 44 19.95 -9.01 18.30
N GLU A 45 20.85 -8.57 17.43
CA GLU A 45 20.73 -7.29 16.72
C GLU A 45 19.58 -7.30 15.70
N LEU A 46 19.35 -8.42 15.01
CA LEU A 46 18.16 -8.61 14.18
C LEU A 46 16.87 -8.57 15.02
N ASP A 47 16.85 -9.25 16.17
CA ASP A 47 15.65 -9.30 17.02
C ASP A 47 15.26 -7.91 17.58
N LEU A 48 16.22 -6.99 17.74
CA LEU A 48 15.96 -5.60 18.13
C LEU A 48 15.15 -4.82 17.08
N CYS A 49 15.25 -5.17 15.80
CA CYS A 49 14.56 -4.50 14.71
C CYS A 49 13.43 -5.32 14.08
N GLU A 50 13.36 -6.63 14.36
CA GLU A 50 12.32 -7.53 13.84
C GLU A 50 10.90 -7.03 14.13
N SER A 51 10.65 -6.54 15.36
CA SER A 51 9.34 -5.97 15.73
C SER A 51 8.98 -4.75 14.87
N LYS A 52 9.96 -3.91 14.53
CA LYS A 52 9.77 -2.73 13.68
C LYS A 52 9.46 -3.13 12.24
N PHE A 53 10.10 -4.17 11.71
CA PHE A 53 9.78 -4.70 10.38
C PHE A 53 8.34 -5.20 10.33
N ILE A 54 7.95 -6.05 11.30
CA ILE A 54 6.61 -6.64 11.35
C ILE A 54 5.53 -5.55 11.49
N GLU A 55 5.74 -4.57 12.37
CA GLU A 55 4.78 -3.48 12.57
C GLU A 55 4.66 -2.62 11.31
N THR A 56 5.78 -2.20 10.72
CA THR A 56 5.79 -1.39 9.50
C THR A 56 5.13 -2.12 8.34
N GLU A 57 5.35 -3.44 8.22
CA GLU A 57 4.72 -4.27 7.20
C GLU A 57 3.20 -4.27 7.35
N LYS A 58 2.70 -4.49 8.57
CA LYS A 58 1.26 -4.48 8.87
C LYS A 58 0.62 -3.14 8.55
N VAL A 59 1.27 -2.04 8.94
CA VAL A 59 0.77 -0.68 8.71
C VAL A 59 0.71 -0.38 7.21
N LEU A 60 1.79 -0.66 6.47
CA LEU A 60 1.83 -0.42 5.03
C LEU A 60 0.81 -1.30 4.28
N ALA A 61 0.73 -2.60 4.59
CA ALA A 61 -0.23 -3.51 3.98
C ALA A 61 -1.68 -3.07 4.26
N GLY A 62 -1.98 -2.66 5.49
CA GLY A 62 -3.29 -2.14 5.88
C GLY A 62 -3.65 -0.86 5.14
N LEU A 63 -2.71 0.07 5.03
CA LEU A 63 -2.90 1.34 4.34
C LEU A 63 -3.12 1.14 2.83
N ILE A 64 -2.28 0.35 2.17
CA ILE A 64 -2.41 0.01 0.74
C ILE A 64 -3.78 -0.62 0.48
N ARG A 65 -4.21 -1.57 1.32
CA ARG A 65 -5.51 -2.23 1.19
C ARG A 65 -6.66 -1.22 1.31
N LYS A 66 -6.64 -0.37 2.34
CA LYS A 66 -7.69 0.64 2.57
C LYS A 66 -7.83 1.59 1.37
N LEU A 67 -6.72 2.05 0.81
CA LEU A 67 -6.71 2.98 -0.32
C LEU A 67 -7.17 2.33 -1.62
N LYS A 68 -6.88 1.03 -1.82
CA LYS A 68 -7.41 0.26 -2.96
C LYS A 68 -8.92 0.07 -2.87
N THR A 69 -9.46 -0.23 -1.69
CA THR A 69 -10.90 -0.41 -1.48
C THR A 69 -11.68 0.92 -1.59
N SER A 70 -11.09 2.05 -1.17
CA SER A 70 -11.70 3.37 -1.29
C SER A 70 -12.04 3.75 -2.74
N ARG A 71 -11.29 3.24 -3.72
CA ARG A 71 -11.48 3.55 -5.15
C ARG A 71 -12.75 2.91 -5.73
N GLY A 72 -13.22 1.78 -5.18
CA GLY A 72 -14.35 1.02 -5.71
C GLY A 72 -15.74 1.49 -5.27
N LYS A 73 -15.83 2.40 -4.30
CA LYS A 73 -17.11 2.84 -3.71
C LYS A 73 -17.74 4.07 -4.36
N SER A 74 -17.06 4.77 -5.27
CA SER A 74 -17.58 6.02 -5.85
C SER A 74 -18.40 5.84 -7.15
N GLY A 75 -18.63 4.60 -7.61
CA GLY A 75 -19.21 4.32 -8.93
C GLY A 75 -20.58 3.63 -8.96
N ASN A 76 -21.13 3.18 -7.82
CA ASN A 76 -22.33 2.31 -7.79
C ASN A 76 -23.51 2.91 -7.00
N GLU A 77 -23.76 4.23 -7.07
CA GLU A 77 -24.95 4.84 -6.43
C GLU A 77 -25.76 5.78 -7.35
N ILE A 78 -25.46 5.89 -8.66
CA ILE A 78 -26.16 6.83 -9.55
C ILE A 78 -27.28 6.18 -10.39
N GLU A 79 -27.46 4.85 -10.36
CA GLU A 79 -28.38 4.17 -11.30
C GLU A 79 -29.71 3.65 -10.69
N LEU A 80 -30.20 4.24 -9.59
CA LEU A 80 -31.50 3.82 -9.00
C LEU A 80 -32.53 4.93 -8.73
N ALA A 81 -32.37 6.14 -9.31
CA ALA A 81 -33.27 7.26 -9.02
C ALA A 81 -33.96 7.91 -10.25
N GLN A 82 -34.02 7.24 -11.40
CA GLN A 82 -34.76 7.75 -12.57
C GLN A 82 -35.71 6.71 -13.17
N GLN A 83 -36.81 6.43 -12.44
CA GLN A 83 -38.08 6.14 -13.10
C GLN A 83 -38.82 7.47 -13.27
N PRO A 84 -39.04 7.98 -14.50
CA PRO A 84 -39.89 9.13 -14.69
C PRO A 84 -41.35 8.72 -14.42
N ASN A 85 -41.89 9.19 -13.30
CA ASN A 85 -43.33 9.33 -13.13
C ASN A 85 -43.87 10.15 -14.31
N SER A 86 -44.66 9.52 -15.18
CA SER A 86 -45.48 10.25 -16.15
C SER A 86 -46.79 10.65 -15.48
N PRO A 87 -47.23 11.93 -15.61
CA PRO A 87 -48.45 12.43 -14.98
C PRO A 87 -49.72 11.91 -15.65
N THR A 88 -50.76 11.78 -14.83
CA THR A 88 -52.16 11.53 -15.16
C THR A 88 -52.69 12.43 -16.28
N VAL A 89 -53.27 11.84 -17.32
CA VAL A 89 -54.57 12.22 -17.90
C VAL A 89 -55.32 10.94 -18.27
#